data_AF-A0A7L5Y144-F1
#
_entry.id   AF-A0A7L5Y144-F1
#
_cell.length_a   1.000
_cell.length_b   1.000
_cell.length_c   1.000
_cell.angle_alpha   90.00
_cell.angle_beta   90.00
_cell.angle_gamma   90.00
#
_symmetry.space_group_name_H-M   'P 1'
#
loop_
_entity.id
_entity.type
_entity.pdbx_description
1 polymer ?
#
loop_
_entity_poly.entity_id
_entity_poly.type
_entity_poly.pdbx_seq_one_letter_code
_entity_poly.pdbx_strand_id
1 'polypeptide(L)'
;MIVRSAYGVYDGGAGNDVFEAANTSAVFTGDDGADVAWVTTGAYSIDTGVGDDCVTVSYSRANVVTGDGADRIAISDASVSVDAGAGADTLSICNAAGWLSMGDGADAVSAALGLYTIDAGAGDDVVVLYNCEGAVFGGAGNDQLTVLNGNCSLDGGAGDDALVSCAGASFLDGGAGNDTLLALTGNATLKGGAGADVMTGGAGNQIFSTTRSTDRSTRFANSRAARIISPSPRPRSAWRPGRCFRRACSPWRGGRRAGSVRVRRRLLDALFRPRRNRPIRARGRRADGRSHDNVSRRHLDRLTRPPSMQIRGRRV
;
A
#
# COMPACT_ATOMS: atom_id res chain seq x y z
N MET A 1 30.64 19.42 11.25
CA MET A 1 31.25 20.31 10.25
C MET A 1 30.20 21.27 9.66
N ILE A 2 30.60 22.43 9.12
CA ILE A 2 29.72 23.25 8.25
C ILE A 2 30.47 23.50 6.93
N VAL A 3 29.99 22.92 5.84
CA VAL A 3 30.56 23.09 4.50
C VAL A 3 29.73 24.07 3.69
N ARG A 4 30.39 24.98 2.96
CA ARG A 4 29.73 25.88 2.00
C ARG A 4 30.47 25.95 0.66
N SER A 5 29.89 25.33 -0.37
CA SER A 5 30.19 25.48 -1.80
C SER A 5 31.69 25.39 -2.24
N ALA A 6 32.12 24.17 -2.59
CA ALA A 6 33.11 23.94 -3.65
C ALA A 6 32.85 22.58 -4.33
N TYR A 7 33.66 22.23 -5.34
CA TYR A 7 33.72 20.85 -5.85
C TYR A 7 34.64 20.03 -4.94
N GLY A 8 34.19 18.85 -4.50
CA GLY A 8 34.99 18.01 -3.61
C GLY A 8 34.26 16.81 -3.02
N VAL A 9 34.97 16.11 -2.15
CA VAL A 9 34.45 15.07 -1.26
C VAL A 9 34.53 15.63 0.16
N TYR A 10 33.45 15.49 0.92
CA TYR A 10 33.32 15.98 2.28
C TYR A 10 32.87 14.83 3.19
N ASP A 11 33.46 14.80 4.37
CA ASP A 11 33.36 13.75 5.37
C ASP A 11 33.11 14.48 6.70
N GLY A 12 31.95 14.24 7.31
CA GLY A 12 31.51 14.89 8.55
C GLY A 12 32.14 14.24 9.78
N GLY A 13 32.05 12.92 9.85
CA GLY A 13 32.53 12.10 10.94
C GLY A 13 31.50 12.01 12.07
N ALA A 14 31.96 12.00 13.33
CA ALA A 14 31.06 11.85 14.46
C ALA A 14 30.49 13.19 14.97
N GLY A 15 29.16 13.25 15.08
CA GLY A 15 28.35 14.35 15.58
C GLY A 15 27.58 15.07 14.47
N ASN A 16 26.57 15.85 14.87
CA ASN A 16 25.66 16.53 13.94
C ASN A 16 26.37 17.54 13.01
N ASP A 17 26.24 17.28 11.71
CA ASP A 17 26.93 17.97 10.65
C ASP A 17 25.99 18.69 9.68
N VAL A 18 26.53 19.69 8.97
CA VAL A 18 25.76 20.53 8.04
C VAL A 18 26.50 20.71 6.72
N PHE A 19 25.88 20.25 5.63
CA PHE A 19 26.38 20.36 4.28
C PHE A 19 25.51 21.32 3.45
N GLU A 20 26.07 22.44 3.01
CA GLU A 20 25.39 23.39 2.12
C GLU A 20 26.13 23.52 0.77
N ALA A 21 25.47 23.17 -0.34
CA ALA A 21 26.07 23.25 -1.67
C ALA A 21 25.14 23.83 -2.74
N ALA A 22 25.73 24.58 -3.66
CA ALA A 22 25.04 25.24 -4.76
C ALA A 22 25.96 25.40 -5.97
N ASN A 23 25.43 25.23 -7.18
CA ASN A 23 26.12 25.47 -8.46
C ASN A 23 27.44 24.70 -8.61
N THR A 24 27.49 23.47 -8.09
CA THR A 24 28.71 22.65 -8.01
C THR A 24 28.39 21.16 -8.22
N SER A 25 29.39 20.30 -8.05
CA SER A 25 29.19 18.86 -7.86
C SER A 25 30.04 18.38 -6.70
N ALA A 26 29.47 17.59 -5.80
CA ALA A 26 30.13 17.20 -4.57
C ALA A 26 29.62 15.86 -4.03
N VAL A 27 30.46 15.20 -3.25
CA VAL A 27 30.11 14.05 -2.42
C VAL A 27 30.12 14.50 -0.96
N PHE A 28 29.10 14.13 -0.20
CA PHE A 28 29.03 14.31 1.25
C PHE A 28 28.73 12.96 1.91
N THR A 29 29.51 12.63 2.94
CA THR A 29 29.30 11.53 3.87
C THR A 29 29.16 12.13 5.27
N GLY A 30 28.08 11.84 5.98
CA GLY A 30 27.83 12.30 7.35
C GLY A 30 28.54 11.46 8.40
N ASP A 31 28.36 10.13 8.35
CA ASP A 31 28.75 9.09 9.33
C ASP A 31 27.77 8.96 10.52
N ASP A 32 28.15 9.40 11.74
CA ASP A 32 27.35 9.21 12.96
C ASP A 32 26.78 10.58 13.41
N GLY A 33 25.48 10.85 13.27
CA GLY A 33 24.94 12.16 13.63
C GLY A 33 23.47 12.34 13.24
N ALA A 34 22.86 13.43 13.68
CA ALA A 34 21.62 13.90 13.06
C ALA A 34 21.97 15.12 12.21
N ASP A 35 22.17 14.86 10.92
CA ASP A 35 22.85 15.66 9.94
C ASP A 35 21.88 16.40 9.01
N VAL A 36 22.39 17.44 8.35
CA VAL A 36 21.58 18.30 7.50
C VAL A 36 22.28 18.63 6.18
N ALA A 37 21.71 18.16 5.07
CA ALA A 37 22.21 18.44 3.72
C ALA A 37 21.24 19.31 2.91
N TRP A 38 21.63 20.55 2.61
CA TRP A 38 20.90 21.46 1.70
C TRP A 38 21.66 21.62 0.39
N VAL A 39 21.13 21.05 -0.70
CA VAL A 39 21.76 21.13 -2.02
C VAL A 39 20.86 21.76 -3.09
N THR A 40 21.45 22.61 -3.92
CA THR A 40 20.78 23.29 -5.04
C THR A 40 21.63 23.24 -6.31
N THR A 41 20.98 23.35 -7.47
CA THR A 41 21.57 23.42 -8.83
C THR A 41 22.92 22.71 -8.96
N GLY A 42 22.94 21.39 -9.17
CA GLY A 42 24.20 20.66 -9.27
C GLY A 42 24.05 19.16 -9.48
N ALA A 43 25.13 18.44 -9.20
CA ALA A 43 25.18 16.99 -9.21
C ALA A 43 25.80 16.48 -7.89
N TYR A 44 25.03 15.80 -7.06
CA TYR A 44 25.42 15.46 -5.69
C TYR A 44 25.33 13.96 -5.42
N SER A 45 26.23 13.46 -4.58
CA SER A 45 26.06 12.20 -3.87
C SER A 45 26.02 12.54 -2.38
N ILE A 46 24.95 12.17 -1.71
CA ILE A 46 24.70 12.45 -0.30
C ILE A 46 24.47 11.10 0.36
N ASP A 47 25.20 10.88 1.45
CA ASP A 47 25.14 9.71 2.32
C ASP A 47 25.19 10.29 3.74
N THR A 48 24.12 10.26 4.53
CA THR A 48 24.11 10.92 5.85
C THR A 48 24.53 9.96 6.96
N GLY A 49 24.04 8.73 6.98
CA GLY A 49 24.66 7.61 7.70
C GLY A 49 23.80 7.05 8.83
N VAL A 50 24.02 7.52 10.07
CA VAL A 50 23.35 7.00 11.28
C VAL A 50 22.85 8.14 12.17
N GLY A 51 21.54 8.38 12.12
CA GLY A 51 20.76 9.23 13.02
C GLY A 51 19.60 9.92 12.30
N ASP A 52 18.82 10.75 13.01
CA ASP A 52 17.62 11.39 12.45
C ASP A 52 17.97 12.54 11.49
N ASP A 53 18.14 12.24 10.21
CA ASP A 53 18.74 13.12 9.21
C ASP A 53 17.75 14.00 8.44
N CYS A 54 18.27 15.04 7.78
CA CYS A 54 17.47 16.02 7.05
C CYS A 54 18.12 16.43 5.72
N VAL A 55 17.63 15.86 4.61
CA VAL A 55 18.14 16.13 3.26
C VAL A 55 17.15 16.96 2.45
N THR A 56 17.62 18.01 1.80
CA THR A 56 16.82 18.83 0.87
C THR A 56 17.55 19.00 -0.46
N VAL A 57 16.90 18.59 -1.55
CA VAL A 57 17.43 18.63 -2.92
C VAL A 57 16.54 19.47 -3.83
N SER A 58 17.07 20.57 -4.36
CA SER A 58 16.33 21.42 -5.32
C SER A 58 17.08 21.63 -6.63
N TYR A 59 16.38 21.62 -7.78
CA TYR A 59 16.94 21.93 -9.11
C TYR A 59 18.19 21.12 -9.51
N SER A 60 18.34 19.92 -8.97
CA SER A 60 19.61 19.17 -8.99
C SER A 60 19.45 17.75 -9.51
N ARG A 61 20.58 17.11 -9.79
CA ARG A 61 20.68 15.66 -9.87
C ARG A 61 21.31 15.17 -8.56
N ALA A 62 20.69 14.24 -7.85
CA ALA A 62 21.24 13.73 -6.60
C ALA A 62 21.03 12.23 -6.44
N ASN A 63 22.06 11.54 -5.96
CA ASN A 63 21.86 10.29 -5.25
C ASN A 63 21.83 10.63 -3.76
N VAL A 64 20.82 10.15 -3.05
CA VAL A 64 20.63 10.35 -1.62
C VAL A 64 20.50 8.98 -0.96
N VAL A 65 21.35 8.71 0.00
CA VAL A 65 21.23 7.64 0.99
C VAL A 65 21.12 8.34 2.34
N THR A 66 20.20 7.93 3.22
CA THR A 66 20.15 8.50 4.58
C THR A 66 20.59 7.53 5.68
N GLY A 67 20.23 6.25 5.60
CA GLY A 67 20.82 5.16 6.40
C GLY A 67 19.96 4.73 7.59
N ASP A 68 20.53 4.63 8.79
CA ASP A 68 19.80 4.22 10.00
C ASP A 68 19.26 5.47 10.72
N GLY A 69 17.96 5.77 10.63
CA GLY A 69 17.42 7.06 11.09
C GLY A 69 15.90 7.19 11.13
N ALA A 70 15.41 8.37 11.47
CA ALA A 70 14.00 8.75 11.27
C ALA A 70 13.97 10.04 10.43
N ASP A 71 14.20 9.83 9.14
CA ASP A 71 14.79 10.83 8.26
C ASP A 71 13.75 11.69 7.57
N ARG A 72 14.19 12.86 7.12
CA ARG A 72 13.34 13.82 6.40
C ARG A 72 13.98 14.25 5.10
N ILE A 73 13.41 13.79 4.00
CA ILE A 73 13.91 14.04 2.66
C ILE A 73 12.89 14.92 1.92
N ALA A 74 13.34 16.08 1.43
CA ALA A 74 12.53 17.05 0.70
C ALA A 74 13.11 17.34 -0.69
N ILE A 75 12.36 17.05 -1.75
CA ILE A 75 12.88 17.08 -3.13
C ILE A 75 11.98 17.97 -4.00
N SER A 76 12.60 18.86 -4.78
CA SER A 76 11.86 19.78 -5.66
C SER A 76 12.57 20.03 -6.99
N ASP A 77 11.86 19.91 -8.11
CA ASP A 77 12.37 20.22 -9.46
C ASP A 77 13.68 19.47 -9.81
N ALA A 78 13.82 18.21 -9.37
CA ALA A 78 15.08 17.45 -9.37
C ALA A 78 14.96 16.07 -10.04
N SER A 79 16.09 15.47 -10.42
CA SER A 79 16.16 14.04 -10.81
C SER A 79 16.96 13.27 -9.76
N VAL A 80 16.37 12.27 -9.12
CA VAL A 80 16.96 11.67 -7.92
C VAL A 80 16.99 10.15 -7.94
N SER A 81 17.92 9.58 -7.17
CA SER A 81 17.82 8.24 -6.61
C SER A 81 17.78 8.42 -5.10
N VAL A 82 16.82 7.80 -4.42
CA VAL A 82 16.68 7.85 -2.95
C VAL A 82 16.68 6.43 -2.41
N ASP A 83 17.44 6.21 -1.35
CA ASP A 83 17.43 5.02 -0.51
C ASP A 83 17.40 5.53 0.95
N ALA A 84 16.26 5.47 1.62
CA ALA A 84 16.13 6.08 2.94
C ALA A 84 16.81 5.22 4.02
N GLY A 85 16.57 3.91 4.04
CA GLY A 85 17.38 2.93 4.77
C GLY A 85 16.57 2.18 5.83
N ALA A 86 16.78 2.52 7.10
CA ALA A 86 16.20 1.82 8.24
C ALA A 86 15.70 2.79 9.32
N GLY A 87 14.38 2.84 9.49
CA GLY A 87 13.65 3.54 10.53
C GLY A 87 12.42 4.25 9.94
N ALA A 88 11.88 5.28 10.58
CA ALA A 88 10.55 5.80 10.23
C ALA A 88 10.65 7.11 9.44
N ASP A 89 10.71 6.99 8.12
CA ASP A 89 11.18 8.05 7.24
C ASP A 89 10.05 8.87 6.62
N THR A 90 10.38 10.11 6.22
CA THR A 90 9.42 11.02 5.57
C THR A 90 10.01 11.62 4.30
N LEU A 91 9.45 11.25 3.15
CA LEU A 91 9.87 11.71 1.82
C LEU A 91 8.78 12.59 1.16
N SER A 92 9.08 13.86 0.94
CA SER A 92 8.20 14.84 0.30
C SER A 92 8.76 15.32 -1.03
N ILE A 93 7.99 15.19 -2.12
CA ILE A 93 8.48 15.42 -3.47
C ILE A 93 7.53 16.29 -4.31
N CYS A 94 8.09 17.30 -4.97
CA CYS A 94 7.39 18.16 -5.93
C CYS A 94 8.13 18.21 -7.28
N ASN A 95 7.48 17.83 -8.38
CA ASN A 95 8.01 17.95 -9.75
C ASN A 95 9.39 17.28 -9.94
N ALA A 96 9.52 16.01 -9.54
CA ALA A 96 10.75 15.25 -9.68
C ALA A 96 10.52 13.95 -10.47
N ALA A 97 11.61 13.22 -10.74
CA ALA A 97 11.56 11.86 -11.25
C ALA A 97 12.72 11.04 -10.69
N GLY A 98 12.49 9.75 -10.43
CA GLY A 98 13.50 8.91 -9.78
C GLY A 98 13.07 7.49 -9.46
N TRP A 99 14.05 6.73 -8.96
CA TRP A 99 13.81 5.53 -8.15
C TRP A 99 13.86 5.92 -6.67
N LEU A 100 12.88 5.45 -5.90
CA LEU A 100 12.71 5.74 -4.49
C LEU A 100 12.59 4.40 -3.76
N SER A 101 13.47 4.16 -2.81
CA SER A 101 13.43 3.07 -1.83
C SER A 101 13.30 3.73 -0.45
N MET A 102 12.31 3.34 0.36
CA MET A 102 12.25 3.80 1.75
C MET A 102 13.02 2.81 2.64
N GLY A 103 12.58 1.57 2.81
CA GLY A 103 13.42 0.49 3.33
C GLY A 103 12.77 -0.30 4.47
N ASP A 104 13.46 -0.47 5.59
CA ASP A 104 12.90 -1.08 6.80
C ASP A 104 12.30 0.03 7.67
N GLY A 105 10.97 0.09 7.87
CA GLY A 105 10.41 1.33 8.40
C GLY A 105 8.93 1.39 8.61
N ALA A 106 8.40 2.57 8.86
CA ALA A 106 6.96 2.83 8.82
C ALA A 106 6.78 4.22 8.20
N ASP A 107 6.80 4.24 6.87
CA ASP A 107 7.32 5.36 6.11
C ASP A 107 6.21 6.22 5.50
N ALA A 108 6.51 7.50 5.32
CA ALA A 108 5.56 8.50 4.87
C ALA A 108 6.03 9.18 3.59
N VAL A 109 5.49 8.75 2.44
CA VAL A 109 5.83 9.30 1.12
C VAL A 109 4.69 10.17 0.58
N SER A 110 4.99 11.42 0.22
CA SER A 110 4.05 12.33 -0.44
C SER A 110 4.69 12.92 -1.69
N ALA A 111 4.27 12.48 -2.88
CA ALA A 111 4.81 12.97 -4.15
C ALA A 111 3.76 13.58 -5.07
N ALA A 112 4.11 14.69 -5.71
CA ALA A 112 3.28 15.42 -6.65
C ALA A 112 4.04 15.73 -7.95
N LEU A 113 3.40 15.45 -9.09
CA LEU A 113 3.89 15.72 -10.46
C LEU A 113 5.21 14.97 -10.75
N GLY A 114 5.17 13.92 -11.56
CA GLY A 114 6.39 13.20 -11.93
C GLY A 114 6.14 11.75 -12.37
N LEU A 115 7.24 11.11 -12.77
CA LEU A 115 7.32 9.68 -13.05
C LEU A 115 8.09 9.04 -11.89
N TYR A 116 7.44 8.17 -11.14
CA TYR A 116 7.96 7.59 -9.90
C TYR A 116 7.90 6.07 -9.97
N THR A 117 8.99 5.41 -9.57
CA THR A 117 8.91 4.04 -9.06
C THR A 117 9.27 4.10 -7.58
N ILE A 118 8.35 3.64 -6.74
CA ILE A 118 8.44 3.73 -5.28
C ILE A 118 8.35 2.31 -4.73
N ASP A 119 9.34 1.93 -3.95
CA ASP A 119 9.36 0.75 -3.10
C ASP A 119 9.34 1.27 -1.66
N ALA A 120 8.25 1.02 -0.91
CA ALA A 120 8.17 1.48 0.47
C ALA A 120 8.97 0.52 1.38
N GLY A 121 8.76 -0.79 1.26
CA GLY A 121 9.68 -1.81 1.75
C GLY A 121 9.07 -2.66 2.87
N ALA A 122 9.39 -2.38 4.12
CA ALA A 122 9.08 -3.25 5.25
C ALA A 122 8.60 -2.49 6.50
N GLY A 123 7.33 -2.08 6.48
CA GLY A 123 6.48 -1.97 7.65
C GLY A 123 5.10 -1.41 7.30
N ASP A 124 4.45 -0.66 8.19
CA ASP A 124 3.09 -0.17 7.95
C ASP A 124 3.13 1.21 7.25
N ASP A 125 3.26 1.22 5.91
CA ASP A 125 3.65 2.41 5.15
C ASP A 125 2.46 3.28 4.66
N VAL A 126 2.73 4.56 4.37
CA VAL A 126 1.75 5.52 3.88
C VAL A 126 2.28 6.28 2.66
N VAL A 127 1.79 5.93 1.47
CA VAL A 127 2.19 6.55 0.19
C VAL A 127 1.02 7.32 -0.43
N VAL A 128 1.19 8.63 -0.63
CA VAL A 128 0.17 9.52 -1.23
C VAL A 128 0.72 10.20 -2.48
N LEU A 129 0.15 9.88 -3.64
CA LEU A 129 0.55 10.44 -4.94
C LEU A 129 -0.55 11.32 -5.53
N TYR A 130 -0.24 12.61 -5.75
CA TYR A 130 -1.21 13.58 -6.29
C TYR A 130 -1.46 13.40 -7.79
N ASN A 131 -0.42 12.99 -8.51
CA ASN A 131 -0.43 12.51 -9.89
C ASN A 131 0.64 11.42 -9.98
N CYS A 132 0.35 10.28 -10.59
CA CYS A 132 1.38 9.31 -10.92
C CYS A 132 1.26 8.77 -12.34
N GLU A 133 2.43 8.56 -12.93
CA GLU A 133 2.66 7.68 -14.06
C GLU A 133 3.81 6.77 -13.59
N GLY A 134 3.51 5.52 -13.23
CA GLY A 134 4.51 4.69 -12.54
C GLY A 134 3.95 3.53 -11.74
N ALA A 135 4.79 3.04 -10.81
CA ALA A 135 4.49 1.91 -9.93
C ALA A 135 4.82 2.26 -8.48
N VAL A 136 3.97 1.79 -7.57
CA VAL A 136 4.18 1.81 -6.13
C VAL A 136 4.05 0.38 -5.63
N PHE A 137 5.05 -0.03 -4.86
CA PHE A 137 5.06 -1.26 -4.07
C PHE A 137 4.99 -0.82 -2.61
N GLY A 138 4.06 -1.38 -1.85
CA GLY A 138 4.03 -1.27 -0.39
C GLY A 138 5.17 -2.12 0.15
N GLY A 139 4.91 -3.41 0.37
CA GLY A 139 5.95 -4.43 0.46
C GLY A 139 5.62 -5.46 1.53
N ALA A 140 6.02 -5.21 2.77
CA ALA A 140 5.82 -6.11 3.90
C ALA A 140 5.35 -5.36 5.17
N GLY A 141 4.03 -5.30 5.33
CA GLY A 141 3.32 -4.68 6.44
C GLY A 141 1.92 -4.31 5.97
N ASN A 142 1.20 -3.43 6.68
CA ASN A 142 -0.20 -3.10 6.36
C ASN A 142 -0.30 -1.71 5.72
N ASP A 143 -0.19 -1.67 4.40
CA ASP A 143 0.16 -0.44 3.67
C ASP A 143 -1.04 0.40 3.22
N GLN A 144 -0.85 1.72 3.17
CA GLN A 144 -1.85 2.69 2.71
C GLN A 144 -1.39 3.42 1.46
N LEU A 145 -1.71 2.85 0.30
CA LEU A 145 -1.29 3.36 -1.02
C LEU A 145 -2.43 4.14 -1.68
N THR A 146 -2.31 5.48 -1.75
CA THR A 146 -3.34 6.37 -2.30
C THR A 146 -2.85 7.17 -3.51
N VAL A 147 -3.49 6.98 -4.66
CA VAL A 147 -3.29 7.78 -5.88
C VAL A 147 -4.51 8.65 -6.14
N LEU A 148 -4.30 9.96 -6.30
CA LEU A 148 -5.34 10.95 -6.52
C LEU A 148 -5.62 11.26 -8.00
N ASN A 149 -4.66 11.06 -8.90
CA ASN A 149 -4.84 11.08 -10.35
C ASN A 149 -3.72 10.30 -11.06
N GLY A 150 -3.96 9.91 -12.31
CA GLY A 150 -2.96 9.35 -13.21
C GLY A 150 -3.06 7.83 -13.38
N ASN A 151 -2.16 7.27 -14.20
CA ASN A 151 -2.15 5.85 -14.55
C ASN A 151 -1.09 5.12 -13.73
N CYS A 152 -1.50 4.32 -12.76
CA CYS A 152 -0.61 3.76 -11.74
C CYS A 152 -0.78 2.26 -11.58
N SER A 153 0.33 1.58 -11.33
CA SER A 153 0.33 0.24 -10.73
C SER A 153 0.54 0.39 -9.23
N LEU A 154 -0.37 -0.17 -8.43
CA LEU A 154 -0.28 -0.28 -6.98
C LEU A 154 -0.22 -1.77 -6.63
N ASP A 155 0.78 -2.18 -5.87
CA ASP A 155 0.92 -3.52 -5.32
C ASP A 155 1.10 -3.39 -3.80
N GLY A 156 0.21 -3.97 -3.01
CA GLY A 156 0.29 -3.95 -1.55
C GLY A 156 1.45 -4.81 -1.03
N GLY A 157 1.63 -5.99 -1.61
CA GLY A 157 2.67 -6.93 -1.21
C GLY A 157 2.17 -7.95 -0.18
N ALA A 158 2.46 -7.73 1.11
CA ALA A 158 2.25 -8.72 2.16
C ALA A 158 1.85 -8.13 3.53
N GLY A 159 0.56 -7.85 3.67
CA GLY A 159 -0.16 -7.62 4.93
C GLY A 159 -1.63 -7.34 4.64
N ASP A 160 -2.38 -6.75 5.57
CA ASP A 160 -3.79 -6.39 5.33
C ASP A 160 -3.89 -4.97 4.71
N ASP A 161 -3.71 -4.86 3.39
CA ASP A 161 -3.40 -3.58 2.72
C ASP A 161 -4.62 -2.73 2.32
N ALA A 162 -4.42 -1.42 2.13
CA ALA A 162 -5.43 -0.44 1.75
C ALA A 162 -5.02 0.38 0.50
N LEU A 163 -5.46 -0.06 -0.67
CA LEU A 163 -5.12 0.53 -1.97
C LEU A 163 -6.26 1.39 -2.52
N VAL A 164 -6.01 2.68 -2.76
CA VAL A 164 -6.99 3.62 -3.31
C VAL A 164 -6.47 4.23 -4.60
N SER A 165 -7.18 4.03 -5.72
CA SER A 165 -6.92 4.74 -6.97
C SER A 165 -8.09 5.64 -7.38
N CYS A 166 -7.78 6.90 -7.64
CA CYS A 166 -8.69 7.85 -8.25
C CYS A 166 -8.58 7.81 -9.79
N ALA A 167 -8.77 8.96 -10.46
CA ALA A 167 -8.99 9.01 -11.90
C ALA A 167 -7.77 8.55 -12.73
N GLY A 168 -7.96 7.51 -13.53
CA GLY A 168 -6.97 7.03 -14.49
C GLY A 168 -7.27 5.64 -15.02
N ALA A 169 -6.29 5.03 -15.68
CA ALA A 169 -6.25 3.59 -15.93
C ALA A 169 -5.24 2.96 -14.95
N SER A 170 -5.74 2.19 -13.99
CA SER A 170 -4.95 1.75 -12.83
C SER A 170 -4.96 0.23 -12.67
N PHE A 171 -3.88 -0.32 -12.13
CA PHE A 171 -3.78 -1.70 -11.69
C PHE A 171 -3.59 -1.70 -10.18
N LEU A 172 -4.42 -2.43 -9.44
CA LEU A 172 -4.35 -2.58 -7.99
C LEU A 172 -4.23 -4.06 -7.70
N ASP A 173 -3.18 -4.46 -7.00
CA ASP A 173 -2.95 -5.80 -6.52
C ASP A 173 -2.85 -5.78 -4.99
N GLY A 174 -3.71 -6.52 -4.30
CA GLY A 174 -3.64 -6.64 -2.84
C GLY A 174 -2.45 -7.50 -2.37
N GLY A 175 -1.91 -8.36 -3.23
CA GLY A 175 -0.82 -9.23 -2.84
C GLY A 175 -1.29 -10.37 -1.92
N ALA A 176 -0.99 -10.29 -0.63
CA ALA A 176 -1.17 -11.37 0.33
C ALA A 176 -1.62 -10.93 1.74
N GLY A 177 -2.89 -10.56 1.86
CA GLY A 177 -3.61 -10.50 3.13
C GLY A 177 -5.11 -10.27 2.91
N ASN A 178 -5.77 -9.50 3.77
CA ASN A 178 -7.21 -9.22 3.69
C ASN A 178 -7.48 -7.81 3.15
N ASP A 179 -7.14 -7.62 1.87
CA ASP A 179 -6.86 -6.30 1.32
C ASP A 179 -8.12 -5.51 0.95
N THR A 180 -8.08 -4.19 1.09
CA THR A 180 -9.15 -3.26 0.72
C THR A 180 -8.75 -2.43 -0.51
N LEU A 181 -9.27 -2.79 -1.67
CA LEU A 181 -8.97 -2.13 -2.94
C LEU A 181 -10.15 -1.25 -3.39
N LEU A 182 -9.90 0.04 -3.61
CA LEU A 182 -10.92 1.03 -3.99
C LEU A 182 -10.51 1.81 -5.25
N ALA A 183 -11.16 1.51 -6.38
CA ALA A 183 -11.04 2.32 -7.60
C ALA A 183 -12.25 3.26 -7.72
N LEU A 184 -12.06 4.57 -7.61
CA LEU A 184 -13.15 5.55 -7.59
C LEU A 184 -13.69 5.92 -8.98
N THR A 185 -12.81 6.22 -9.93
CA THR A 185 -13.16 6.64 -11.29
C THR A 185 -12.12 6.16 -12.29
N GLY A 186 -12.49 6.07 -13.57
CA GLY A 186 -11.60 5.57 -14.62
C GLY A 186 -11.71 4.05 -14.82
N ASN A 187 -10.75 3.45 -15.51
CA ASN A 187 -10.79 2.02 -15.84
C ASN A 187 -9.70 1.28 -15.06
N ALA A 188 -10.05 0.61 -13.97
CA ALA A 188 -9.10 -0.12 -13.15
C ALA A 188 -9.21 -1.64 -13.30
N THR A 189 -8.10 -2.33 -13.05
CA THR A 189 -8.07 -3.76 -12.75
C THR A 189 -7.72 -3.93 -11.29
N LEU A 190 -8.61 -4.54 -10.52
CA LEU A 190 -8.44 -4.85 -9.09
C LEU A 190 -8.22 -6.35 -8.98
N LYS A 191 -7.07 -6.78 -8.46
CA LYS A 191 -6.73 -8.16 -8.12
C LYS A 191 -6.63 -8.22 -6.60
N GLY A 192 -7.54 -8.95 -5.96
CA GLY A 192 -7.56 -9.02 -4.52
C GLY A 192 -6.39 -9.78 -3.90
N GLY A 193 -5.70 -10.64 -4.67
CA GLY A 193 -4.55 -11.36 -4.14
C GLY A 193 -4.96 -12.61 -3.36
N ALA A 194 -4.46 -12.76 -2.14
CA ALA A 194 -4.49 -14.02 -1.40
C ALA A 194 -5.06 -13.94 0.04
N GLY A 195 -6.31 -13.49 0.21
CA GLY A 195 -7.01 -13.67 1.50
C GLY A 195 -8.52 -13.51 1.45
N ALA A 196 -9.05 -12.52 2.17
CA ALA A 196 -10.49 -12.23 2.24
C ALA A 196 -10.77 -10.77 1.83
N ASP A 197 -10.40 -10.48 0.61
CA ASP A 197 -10.22 -9.14 0.06
C ASP A 197 -11.55 -8.42 -0.28
N VAL A 198 -11.60 -7.11 -0.08
CA VAL A 198 -12.74 -6.23 -0.34
C VAL A 198 -12.41 -5.29 -1.50
N MET A 199 -12.92 -5.59 -2.68
CA MET A 199 -12.71 -4.78 -3.89
C MET A 199 -13.94 -3.92 -4.19
N THR A 200 -13.78 -2.62 -4.39
CA THR A 200 -14.88 -1.69 -4.71
C THR A 200 -14.55 -0.85 -5.93
N GLY A 201 -15.46 -0.87 -6.91
CA GLY A 201 -15.33 -0.13 -8.16
C GLY A 201 -16.41 0.93 -8.35
N GLY A 202 -15.99 2.17 -8.58
CA GLY A 202 -16.82 3.31 -8.92
C GLY A 202 -17.04 3.47 -10.42
N ALA A 203 -17.03 4.71 -10.92
CA ALA A 203 -17.39 5.02 -12.30
C ALA A 203 -16.33 4.54 -13.32
N GLY A 204 -16.76 4.10 -14.50
CA GLY A 204 -15.88 3.54 -15.55
C GLY A 204 -16.01 2.03 -15.71
N ASN A 205 -15.06 1.41 -16.44
CA ASN A 205 -15.04 -0.03 -16.71
C ASN A 205 -14.03 -0.73 -15.79
N GLN A 206 -14.53 -1.49 -14.81
CA GLN A 206 -13.68 -2.14 -13.80
C GLN A 206 -13.52 -3.65 -14.06
N ILE A 207 -12.31 -4.18 -13.98
CA ILE A 207 -12.04 -5.61 -14.00
C ILE A 207 -11.73 -6.06 -12.57
N PHE A 208 -12.42 -7.09 -12.09
CA PHE A 208 -12.20 -7.66 -10.76
C PHE A 208 -11.64 -9.07 -10.90
N SER A 209 -10.44 -9.32 -10.40
CA SER A 209 -9.79 -10.62 -10.38
C SER A 209 -9.82 -11.19 -8.96
N THR A 210 -10.89 -11.92 -8.64
CA THR A 210 -11.06 -12.64 -7.37
C THR A 210 -10.30 -13.97 -7.46
N THR A 211 -9.38 -14.28 -6.54
CA THR A 211 -8.69 -15.58 -6.54
C THR A 211 -9.38 -16.62 -5.68
N ARG A 212 -10.24 -16.21 -4.73
CA ARG A 212 -10.96 -17.13 -3.83
C ARG A 212 -12.46 -16.84 -3.85
N SER A 213 -13.21 -17.60 -3.06
CA SER A 213 -14.66 -17.46 -2.92
C SER A 213 -15.06 -16.59 -1.71
N THR A 214 -14.08 -16.05 -0.99
CA THR A 214 -14.23 -15.18 0.18
C THR A 214 -14.28 -13.70 -0.20
N ASP A 215 -13.64 -13.36 -1.32
CA ASP A 215 -13.44 -12.03 -1.86
C ASP A 215 -14.79 -11.35 -2.13
N ARG A 216 -14.94 -10.09 -1.71
CA ARG A 216 -16.17 -9.31 -1.84
C ARG A 216 -15.98 -8.14 -2.81
N SER A 217 -16.42 -8.32 -4.06
CA SER A 217 -16.49 -7.23 -5.03
C SER A 217 -17.79 -6.42 -4.92
N THR A 218 -17.74 -5.09 -4.83
CA THR A 218 -18.90 -4.19 -4.93
C THR A 218 -18.76 -3.17 -6.07
N ARG A 219 -19.90 -2.65 -6.57
CA ARG A 219 -19.97 -1.74 -7.72
C ARG A 219 -20.96 -0.61 -7.48
N PHE A 220 -20.62 0.60 -7.88
CA PHE A 220 -21.57 1.71 -7.95
C PHE A 220 -22.36 1.71 -9.27
N ALA A 221 -23.62 2.14 -9.23
CA ALA A 221 -24.63 1.90 -10.27
C ALA A 221 -24.34 2.49 -11.67
N ASN A 222 -23.34 3.37 -11.81
CA ASN A 222 -22.97 4.03 -13.06
C ASN A 222 -21.73 3.40 -13.76
N SER A 223 -21.18 2.29 -13.24
CA SER A 223 -20.08 1.56 -13.89
C SER A 223 -20.55 0.85 -15.17
N ARG A 224 -19.87 1.03 -16.29
CA ARG A 224 -20.14 0.25 -17.52
C ARG A 224 -19.37 -1.08 -17.44
N ALA A 225 -20.01 -2.16 -17.88
CA ALA A 225 -19.44 -3.47 -18.17
C ALA A 225 -18.25 -3.95 -17.29
N ALA A 226 -18.43 -4.03 -15.97
CA ALA A 226 -17.39 -4.60 -15.12
C ALA A 226 -17.33 -6.15 -15.22
N ARG A 227 -16.13 -6.70 -15.46
CA ARG A 227 -15.86 -8.13 -15.70
C ARG A 227 -15.24 -8.75 -14.45
N ILE A 228 -15.94 -9.69 -13.82
CA ILE A 228 -15.34 -10.52 -12.76
C ILE A 228 -14.66 -11.71 -13.44
N ILE A 229 -13.37 -11.88 -13.16
CA ILE A 229 -12.57 -13.06 -13.52
C ILE A 229 -12.35 -13.82 -12.22
N SER A 230 -13.11 -14.89 -12.00
CA SER A 230 -12.82 -15.87 -10.98
C SER A 230 -12.10 -17.07 -11.61
N PRO A 231 -11.18 -17.76 -10.90
CA PRO A 231 -10.58 -18.98 -11.39
C PRO A 231 -11.70 -19.99 -11.64
N SER A 232 -11.81 -20.46 -12.88
CA SER A 232 -12.82 -21.46 -13.23
C SER A 232 -12.67 -22.66 -12.29
N PRO A 233 -13.73 -23.14 -11.61
CA PRO A 233 -13.65 -24.41 -10.93
C PRO A 233 -13.27 -25.43 -11.99
N ARG A 234 -12.09 -26.08 -11.84
CA ARG A 234 -11.58 -27.08 -12.80
C ARG A 234 -12.77 -27.95 -13.20
N PRO A 235 -13.12 -28.07 -14.49
CA PRO A 235 -14.28 -28.84 -14.87
C PRO A 235 -14.05 -30.26 -14.35
N ARG A 236 -14.85 -30.66 -13.34
CA ARG A 236 -14.87 -32.05 -12.88
C ARG A 236 -15.18 -32.86 -14.13
N SER A 237 -14.17 -33.56 -14.63
CA SER A 237 -14.23 -34.25 -15.90
C SER A 237 -15.32 -35.30 -15.78
N ALA A 238 -16.51 -34.95 -16.30
CA ALA A 238 -17.66 -35.82 -16.34
C ALA A 238 -17.37 -36.90 -17.38
N TRP A 239 -16.63 -37.92 -16.93
CA TRP A 239 -16.30 -39.12 -17.68
C TRP A 239 -17.62 -39.86 -17.94
N ARG A 240 -18.29 -39.43 -19.02
CA ARG A 240 -19.48 -40.09 -19.56
C ARG A 240 -18.96 -41.23 -20.45
N PRO A 241 -19.00 -42.50 -20.02
CA PRO A 241 -18.67 -43.60 -20.93
C PRO A 241 -19.58 -43.51 -22.15
N GLY A 242 -18.96 -43.59 -23.33
CA GLY A 242 -19.58 -43.17 -24.58
C GLY A 242 -20.81 -43.98 -24.98
N ARG A 243 -21.74 -43.34 -25.70
CA ARG A 243 -22.71 -44.10 -26.50
C ARG A 243 -21.97 -44.71 -27.69
N CYS A 244 -21.70 -46.01 -27.64
CA CYS A 244 -21.16 -46.72 -28.80
C CYS A 244 -22.10 -46.59 -30.00
N PHE A 245 -21.51 -46.27 -31.15
CA PHE A 245 -22.17 -46.17 -32.44
C PHE A 245 -22.79 -47.53 -32.82
N ARG A 246 -24.10 -47.59 -33.08
CA ARG A 246 -24.70 -48.77 -33.71
C ARG A 246 -24.42 -48.71 -35.21
N ARG A 247 -23.56 -49.59 -35.71
CA ARG A 247 -23.62 -50.07 -37.10
C ARG A 247 -23.87 -51.57 -37.10
N ALA A 248 -24.75 -52.01 -37.99
CA ALA A 248 -25.18 -53.40 -38.05
C ALA A 248 -24.26 -54.24 -38.94
N CYS A 249 -23.95 -55.44 -38.48
CA CYS A 249 -23.81 -56.64 -39.30
C CYS A 249 -24.29 -57.84 -38.49
N SER A 250 -24.79 -58.86 -39.20
CA SER A 250 -25.59 -59.96 -38.65
C SER A 250 -24.75 -61.27 -38.57
N PRO A 251 -25.31 -62.49 -38.49
CA PRO A 251 -25.28 -63.21 -37.22
C PRO A 251 -24.62 -64.60 -37.29
N TRP A 252 -24.00 -65.11 -36.21
CA TRP A 252 -23.97 -66.57 -36.00
C TRP A 252 -23.68 -67.05 -34.56
N ARG A 253 -24.42 -68.10 -34.20
CA ARG A 253 -24.24 -69.18 -33.18
C ARG A 253 -23.31 -69.00 -31.97
N GLY A 254 -23.89 -69.30 -30.79
CA GLY A 254 -23.32 -70.32 -29.88
C GLY A 254 -23.43 -70.07 -28.37
N GLY A 255 -23.91 -71.07 -27.61
CA GLY A 255 -23.35 -71.33 -26.28
C GLY A 255 -24.09 -70.87 -25.00
N ARG A 256 -25.23 -71.51 -24.69
CA ARG A 256 -25.63 -72.06 -23.37
C ARG A 256 -25.40 -71.27 -22.04
N ARG A 257 -26.51 -71.25 -21.25
CA ARG A 257 -26.60 -71.20 -19.76
C ARG A 257 -26.20 -69.88 -19.06
N ALA A 258 -26.65 -69.57 -17.84
CA ALA A 258 -27.90 -69.83 -17.09
C ALA A 258 -27.80 -69.03 -15.77
N GLY A 259 -28.87 -68.36 -15.29
CA GLY A 259 -28.79 -67.67 -13.99
C GLY A 259 -29.93 -66.69 -13.68
N SER A 260 -30.86 -67.16 -12.85
CA SER A 260 -31.81 -66.41 -11.98
C SER A 260 -31.56 -64.89 -11.81
N VAL A 261 -32.53 -64.01 -12.11
CA VAL A 261 -33.72 -63.69 -11.29
C VAL A 261 -33.39 -63.25 -9.86
N ARG A 262 -33.56 -61.94 -9.53
CA ARG A 262 -34.72 -61.48 -8.74
C ARG A 262 -34.92 -59.95 -8.80
N VAL A 263 -36.18 -59.53 -8.78
CA VAL A 263 -36.67 -58.13 -8.82
C VAL A 263 -36.81 -57.56 -7.40
N ARG A 264 -36.57 -56.24 -7.20
CA ARG A 264 -37.49 -55.39 -6.41
C ARG A 264 -37.31 -53.88 -6.64
N ARG A 265 -38.45 -53.21 -6.91
CA ARG A 265 -38.65 -51.75 -6.90
C ARG A 265 -38.77 -51.21 -5.47
N ARG A 266 -38.40 -49.93 -5.28
CA ARG A 266 -39.10 -48.85 -4.52
C ARG A 266 -38.24 -47.58 -4.72
N LEU A 267 -38.72 -46.45 -5.29
CA LEU A 267 -39.69 -45.46 -4.75
C LEU A 267 -39.42 -45.10 -3.28
N LEU A 268 -39.48 -43.84 -2.83
CA LEU A 268 -39.41 -42.48 -3.41
C LEU A 268 -39.31 -41.54 -2.16
N ASP A 269 -38.95 -40.28 -2.33
CA ASP A 269 -39.11 -39.16 -1.37
C ASP A 269 -38.42 -39.19 0.02
N ALA A 270 -37.56 -38.19 0.24
CA ALA A 270 -37.37 -37.53 1.54
C ALA A 270 -36.77 -36.12 1.36
N LEU A 271 -37.45 -35.24 0.62
CA LEU A 271 -37.19 -33.80 0.66
C LEU A 271 -37.95 -33.14 1.83
N PHE A 272 -37.37 -32.07 2.39
CA PHE A 272 -37.92 -31.19 3.44
C PHE A 272 -38.19 -31.77 4.84
N ARG A 273 -37.38 -31.32 5.82
CA ARG A 273 -37.81 -31.11 7.22
C ARG A 273 -37.35 -29.74 7.73
N PRO A 274 -38.26 -28.76 7.94
CA PRO A 274 -37.94 -27.55 8.68
C PRO A 274 -38.02 -27.81 10.19
N ARG A 275 -37.05 -27.31 10.97
CA ARG A 275 -37.18 -27.27 12.45
C ARG A 275 -37.91 -26.00 12.87
N ARG A 276 -38.91 -26.13 13.76
CA ARG A 276 -39.69 -25.02 14.33
C ARG A 276 -39.06 -24.48 15.63
N ASN A 277 -39.21 -23.18 15.84
CA ASN A 277 -38.83 -22.41 17.03
C ASN A 277 -39.42 -22.93 18.36
N ARG A 278 -38.79 -22.54 19.48
CA ARG A 278 -39.51 -21.95 20.63
C ARG A 278 -38.75 -20.76 21.25
N PRO A 279 -39.43 -19.80 21.92
CA PRO A 279 -38.88 -18.49 22.29
C PRO A 279 -38.74 -18.29 23.82
N ILE A 280 -38.06 -17.20 24.23
CA ILE A 280 -38.20 -16.61 25.57
C ILE A 280 -38.37 -15.08 25.44
N ARG A 281 -39.28 -14.48 26.22
CA ARG A 281 -39.60 -13.05 26.20
C ARG A 281 -39.13 -12.34 27.48
N ALA A 282 -38.39 -11.26 27.27
CA ALA A 282 -38.36 -9.97 27.98
C ALA A 282 -38.89 -9.83 29.43
N ARG A 283 -38.08 -9.13 30.26
CA ARG A 283 -38.54 -8.00 31.07
C ARG A 283 -37.50 -6.87 30.99
N GLY A 284 -37.95 -5.61 30.98
CA GLY A 284 -37.09 -4.44 31.08
C GLY A 284 -37.56 -3.49 32.17
N ARG A 285 -36.79 -2.45 32.46
CA ARG A 285 -37.22 -1.24 33.19
C ARG A 285 -36.56 0.00 32.60
N ARG A 286 -37.28 1.11 32.62
CA ARG A 286 -36.78 2.49 32.45
C ARG A 286 -36.67 3.16 33.82
N ALA A 287 -35.88 4.22 33.88
CA ALA A 287 -36.22 5.57 34.40
C ALA A 287 -35.17 6.16 35.36
N ASP A 288 -34.87 7.45 35.12
CA ASP A 288 -34.36 8.50 36.01
C ASP A 288 -32.96 8.31 36.68
N GLY A 289 -32.13 9.33 36.92
CA GLY A 289 -32.17 10.76 36.57
C GLY A 289 -31.43 11.63 37.62
N ARG A 290 -30.70 12.69 37.19
CA ARG A 290 -29.96 13.68 38.06
C ARG A 290 -28.74 13.08 38.81
N SER A 291 -27.74 13.79 39.33
CA SER A 291 -27.21 15.19 39.24
C SER A 291 -25.78 15.22 39.87
N HIS A 292 -25.23 16.43 40.09
CA HIS A 292 -23.91 16.82 40.63
C HIS A 292 -22.82 16.98 39.56
N ASP A 293 -22.36 18.18 39.19
CA ASP A 293 -21.92 19.40 39.91
C ASP A 293 -20.46 19.40 40.39
N ASN A 294 -19.73 20.41 39.90
CA ASN A 294 -18.67 21.17 40.57
C ASN A 294 -17.43 20.44 41.13
N VAL A 295 -16.32 20.62 40.41
CA VAL A 295 -15.13 21.23 41.03
C VAL A 295 -14.80 22.50 40.25
N SER A 296 -14.61 23.62 40.96
CA SER A 296 -14.30 24.93 40.39
C SER A 296 -13.16 25.60 41.15
N ARG A 297 -12.59 26.67 40.54
CA ARG A 297 -11.62 27.64 41.12
C ARG A 297 -10.16 27.15 41.13
N ARG A 298 -9.25 27.78 40.37
CA ARG A 298 -8.66 29.15 40.45
C ARG A 298 -7.42 29.22 41.36
N HIS A 299 -6.27 29.43 40.74
CA HIS A 299 -5.20 30.37 41.12
C HIS A 299 -4.50 30.75 39.79
N LEU A 300 -4.25 32.02 39.44
CA LEU A 300 -3.32 33.00 40.05
C LEU A 300 -1.90 32.42 40.23
N ASP A 301 -0.83 33.08 39.82
CA ASP A 301 -0.67 34.30 39.01
C ASP A 301 0.78 34.35 38.47
N ARG A 302 0.98 35.07 37.36
CA ARG A 302 2.07 36.04 37.08
C ARG A 302 3.56 35.80 37.45
N LEU A 303 4.43 36.41 36.61
CA LEU A 303 5.88 36.71 36.80
C LEU A 303 6.82 35.50 36.55
N THR A 304 7.97 35.59 35.86
CA THR A 304 8.78 36.74 35.38
C THR A 304 9.62 36.39 34.13
N ARG A 305 9.87 37.39 33.27
CA ARG A 305 10.96 37.48 32.27
C ARG A 305 11.93 38.61 32.70
N PRO A 306 13.09 38.84 32.03
CA PRO A 306 13.80 37.98 31.08
C PRO A 306 15.08 37.38 31.74
N PRO A 307 16.35 37.87 31.63
CA PRO A 307 16.96 38.93 30.81
C PRO A 307 17.55 38.41 29.47
N SER A 308 18.49 39.15 28.87
CA SER A 308 19.21 38.90 27.61
C SER A 308 20.74 38.85 27.82
N MET A 309 21.48 37.99 27.10
CA MET A 309 22.95 37.99 27.12
C MET A 309 23.51 38.54 25.80
N GLN A 310 24.33 39.60 25.87
CA GLN A 310 25.06 40.14 24.73
C GLN A 310 26.31 39.31 24.45
N ILE A 311 26.55 38.96 23.18
CA ILE A 311 27.86 38.45 22.73
C ILE A 311 28.61 39.61 22.04
N ARG A 312 29.83 39.88 22.50
CA ARG A 312 30.75 40.89 21.93
C ARG A 312 32.12 40.26 21.66
N GLY A 313 32.61 40.43 20.43
CA GLY A 313 34.00 40.13 20.05
C GLY A 313 34.28 38.65 19.75
N ARG A 314 35.33 38.32 18.99
CA ARG A 314 36.40 39.17 18.45
C ARG A 314 37.02 38.47 17.23
N ARG A 315 37.33 39.20 16.14
CA ARG A 315 38.17 38.67 15.06
C ARG A 315 39.61 38.49 15.57
N VAL A 316 40.21 37.36 15.21
CA VAL A 316 41.63 37.19 14.89
C VAL A 316 41.65 36.47 13.55
#